data_AF-D8TFA8-F1
#
_entry.id   AF-D8TFA8-F1
#
_cell.length_a   1.000
_cell.length_b   1.000
_cell.length_c   1.000
_cell.angle_alpha   90.00
_cell.angle_beta   90.00
_cell.angle_gamma   90.00
#
_symmetry.space_group_name_H-M   'P 1'
#
loop_
_entity.id
_entity.type
_entity.pdbx_description
1 polymer ?
#
loop_
_entity_poly.entity_id
_entity_poly.type
_entity_poly.pdbx_seq_one_letter_code
_entity_poly.pdbx_strand_id
1 'polypeptide(L)'
;MLPADVANRHSCEKNLYVGACKLTLPMKQLWWAVYIIDTVLVIPFAIFFYESDQEKTVTQRVKNALLWVVILLTVFCLLLGILYAVIGYADFTMRSLSSTTMAFINDFSSLNAKASCLVSAGFSLFSNVTLMVSLFFYIFPFFIDLTTLCDSVQLICLDLWLKLSVTYVITLNTIIGSILFMMFGGVGMATLPLSLIFAFKNRPKCVITRAQYVKEATDLAKRSNELKTATLGLQREERGGKKGRMFRKNVKKVQQELVFLEDDVEALNEAFPQGEKTLTVLFYLAKLVFGIVGLALSIIWLLHIIVFMLVNPPAFPFLNQVFIQLDTVGGLLGTTTFAIFCYYLVMSVISGKMHLGMRLLFLSIHPMKYQGTLDPMWHENVIASGAQPSSAMDSSSWSADRPCRPWPWP
;
A
#
# COMPACT_ATOMS: atom_id res chain seq x y z
N MET A 1 8.67 11.04 10.34
CA MET A 1 8.43 10.68 11.76
C MET A 1 9.59 9.96 12.44
N LEU A 2 10.59 9.43 11.70
CA LEU A 2 11.74 8.74 12.33
C LEU A 2 12.45 9.53 13.45
N PRO A 3 12.71 10.86 13.32
CA PRO A 3 13.34 11.61 14.40
C PRO A 3 12.51 11.67 15.68
N ALA A 4 11.17 11.63 15.55
CA ALA A 4 10.26 11.74 16.69
C ALA A 4 10.17 10.42 17.48
N ASP A 5 10.27 9.26 16.83
CA ASP A 5 10.30 7.96 17.52
C ASP A 5 11.60 7.79 18.31
N VAL A 6 12.74 8.13 17.72
CA VAL A 6 14.05 8.10 18.39
C VAL A 6 14.10 9.07 19.57
N ALA A 7 13.59 10.29 19.40
CA ALA A 7 13.49 11.26 20.49
C ALA A 7 12.60 10.76 21.63
N ASN A 8 11.48 10.10 21.31
CA ASN A 8 10.57 9.55 22.31
C ASN A 8 11.24 8.44 23.15
N ARG A 9 11.96 7.51 22.50
CA ARG A 9 12.68 6.42 23.20
C ARG A 9 13.76 6.94 24.14
N HIS A 10 14.62 7.83 23.66
CA HIS A 10 15.67 8.42 24.50
C HIS A 10 15.10 9.27 25.65
N SER A 11 13.95 9.89 25.44
CA SER A 11 13.28 10.66 26.49
C SER A 11 12.82 9.78 27.66
N CYS A 12 12.53 8.49 27.45
CA CYS A 12 12.08 7.58 28.52
C CYS A 12 13.17 6.64 29.05
N GLU A 13 14.25 6.40 28.31
CA GLU A 13 15.34 5.48 28.70
C GLU A 13 16.04 5.86 30.01
N LYS A 14 16.12 7.16 30.33
CA LYS A 14 16.79 7.68 31.55
C LYS A 14 15.84 8.12 32.67
N ASN A 15 14.55 7.81 32.58
CA ASN A 15 13.57 8.39 33.51
C ASN A 15 13.42 7.61 34.81
N LEU A 16 13.87 8.22 35.91
CA LEU A 16 13.62 7.79 37.30
C LEU A 16 12.16 8.02 37.74
N TYR A 17 11.41 8.88 37.02
CA TYR A 17 10.04 9.27 37.37
C TYR A 17 9.08 9.16 36.18
N VAL A 18 7.93 8.52 36.40
CA VAL A 18 6.88 8.23 35.41
C VAL A 18 6.36 9.50 34.69
N GLY A 19 6.48 10.67 35.34
CA GLY A 19 6.00 11.96 34.83
C GLY A 19 6.74 12.49 33.60
N ALA A 20 8.05 12.23 33.44
CA ALA A 20 8.81 12.71 32.27
C ALA A 20 8.36 12.04 30.97
N CYS A 21 7.95 10.77 31.03
CA CYS A 21 7.46 10.06 29.85
C CYS A 21 6.11 10.63 29.36
N LYS A 22 5.36 11.38 30.19
CA LYS A 22 4.11 12.05 29.80
C LYS A 22 4.32 13.28 28.89
N LEU A 23 5.52 13.88 28.89
CA LEU A 23 5.90 14.99 27.98
C LEU A 23 6.26 14.50 26.57
N THR A 24 6.31 13.18 26.37
CA THR A 24 6.57 12.62 25.06
C THR A 24 5.32 12.64 24.18
N LEU A 25 5.54 12.67 22.87
CA LEU A 25 4.44 12.63 21.91
C LEU A 25 3.70 11.27 22.04
N PRO A 26 2.36 11.26 22.21
CA PRO A 26 1.60 10.02 22.35
C PRO A 26 1.53 9.24 21.04
N MET A 27 2.58 8.47 20.73
CA MET A 27 2.75 7.79 19.43
C MET A 27 1.60 6.87 19.07
N LYS A 28 1.01 6.16 20.03
CA LYS A 28 -0.14 5.28 19.78
C LYS A 28 -1.36 6.04 19.26
N GLN A 29 -1.66 7.19 19.87
CA GLN A 29 -2.77 8.04 19.45
C GLN A 29 -2.48 8.70 18.10
N LEU A 30 -1.24 9.12 17.88
CA LEU A 30 -0.80 9.68 16.60
C LEU A 30 -0.94 8.66 15.47
N TRP A 31 -0.51 7.41 15.69
CA TRP A 31 -0.69 6.34 14.69
C TRP A 31 -2.15 6.06 14.41
N TRP A 32 -3.01 5.99 15.43
CA TRP A 32 -4.45 5.89 15.21
C TRP A 32 -4.98 7.05 14.35
N ALA A 33 -4.57 8.29 14.62
CA ALA A 33 -4.97 9.44 13.81
C ALA A 33 -4.50 9.32 12.36
N VAL A 34 -3.23 8.94 12.12
CA VAL A 34 -2.68 8.75 10.76
C VAL A 34 -3.44 7.64 10.03
N TYR A 35 -3.66 6.48 10.66
CA TYR A 35 -4.41 5.39 10.05
C TYR A 35 -5.84 5.79 9.69
N ILE A 36 -6.52 6.56 10.53
CA ILE A 36 -7.87 7.07 10.26
C ILE A 36 -7.84 8.03 9.07
N ILE A 37 -6.91 9.00 9.06
CA ILE A 37 -6.76 9.97 7.97
C ILE A 37 -6.45 9.26 6.65
N ASP A 38 -5.51 8.31 6.65
CA ASP A 38 -5.13 7.58 5.45
C ASP A 38 -6.30 6.74 4.91
N THR A 39 -7.02 6.03 5.79
CA THR A 39 -8.12 5.15 5.41
C THR A 39 -9.36 5.92 4.95
N VAL A 40 -9.71 7.00 5.65
CA VAL A 40 -10.97 7.72 5.44
C VAL A 40 -10.84 8.83 4.40
N LEU A 41 -9.69 9.50 4.35
CA LEU A 41 -9.47 10.67 3.51
C LEU A 41 -8.51 10.38 2.36
N VAL A 42 -7.27 9.98 2.64
CA VAL A 42 -6.20 9.94 1.63
C VAL A 42 -6.44 8.87 0.56
N ILE A 43 -6.77 7.64 0.96
CA ILE A 43 -6.99 6.53 0.01
C ILE A 43 -8.22 6.80 -0.88
N PRO A 44 -9.42 7.12 -0.35
CA PRO A 44 -10.56 7.43 -1.19
C PRO A 44 -10.33 8.66 -2.06
N PHE A 45 -9.69 9.70 -1.52
CA PHE A 45 -9.35 10.89 -2.29
C PHE A 45 -8.45 10.54 -3.47
N ALA A 46 -7.40 9.74 -3.26
CA ALA A 46 -6.50 9.32 -4.33
C ALA A 46 -7.27 8.53 -5.41
N ILE A 47 -8.13 7.59 -5.01
CA ILE A 47 -8.93 6.79 -5.96
C ILE A 47 -9.81 7.72 -6.82
N PHE A 48 -10.60 8.60 -6.21
CA PHE A 48 -11.49 9.51 -6.95
C PHE A 48 -10.74 10.58 -7.74
N PHE A 49 -9.56 11.01 -7.29
CA PHE A 49 -8.73 11.95 -8.01
C PHE A 49 -8.15 11.32 -9.27
N TYR A 50 -7.63 10.09 -9.21
CA TYR A 50 -7.07 9.39 -10.37
C TYR A 50 -8.13 8.81 -11.31
N GLU A 51 -9.33 8.51 -10.83
CA GLU A 51 -10.48 8.12 -11.66
C GLU A 51 -11.16 9.33 -12.32
N SER A 52 -10.91 10.54 -11.81
CA SER A 52 -11.45 11.74 -12.44
C SER A 52 -10.82 11.99 -13.80
N ASP A 53 -11.66 12.38 -14.75
CA ASP A 53 -11.28 12.58 -16.14
C ASP A 53 -10.08 13.53 -16.31
N GLN A 54 -9.13 13.14 -17.15
CA GLN A 54 -7.91 13.90 -17.42
C GLN A 54 -8.19 15.19 -18.21
N GLU A 55 -9.39 15.37 -18.75
CA GLU A 55 -9.76 16.61 -19.44
C GLU A 55 -10.02 17.78 -18.46
N LYS A 56 -10.28 17.51 -17.18
CA LYS A 56 -10.60 18.55 -16.18
C LYS A 56 -9.36 19.25 -15.65
N THR A 57 -9.47 20.54 -15.31
CA THR A 57 -8.40 21.27 -14.61
C THR A 57 -8.12 20.66 -13.23
N VAL A 58 -6.87 20.76 -12.74
CA VAL A 58 -6.46 20.14 -11.45
C VAL A 58 -7.36 20.60 -10.29
N THR A 59 -7.74 21.88 -10.24
CA THR A 59 -8.60 22.42 -9.19
C THR A 59 -10.02 21.84 -9.23
N GLN A 60 -10.56 21.59 -10.42
CA GLN A 60 -11.85 20.92 -10.59
C GLN A 60 -11.78 19.44 -10.19
N ARG A 61 -10.66 18.75 -10.49
CA ARG A 61 -10.45 17.35 -10.06
C ARG A 61 -10.41 17.25 -8.53
N VAL A 62 -9.68 18.13 -7.87
CA VAL A 62 -9.62 18.17 -6.39
C VAL A 62 -11.00 18.43 -5.78
N LYS A 63 -11.74 19.43 -6.27
CA LYS A 63 -13.10 19.72 -5.78
C LYS A 63 -14.06 18.55 -5.98
N ASN A 64 -14.04 17.93 -7.16
CA ASN A 64 -14.86 16.76 -7.45
C ASN A 64 -14.49 15.57 -6.56
N ALA A 65 -13.20 15.27 -6.42
CA ALA A 65 -12.72 14.19 -5.56
C ALA A 65 -13.13 14.40 -4.10
N LEU A 66 -12.97 15.61 -3.56
CA LEU A 66 -13.41 15.94 -2.19
C LEU A 66 -14.91 15.74 -2.00
N LEU A 67 -15.73 16.13 -2.98
CA LEU A 67 -17.18 15.93 -2.92
C LEU A 67 -17.51 14.43 -2.85
N TRP A 68 -16.89 13.60 -3.68
CA TRP A 68 -17.07 12.14 -3.65
C TRP A 68 -16.59 11.51 -2.35
N VAL A 69 -15.50 12.01 -1.76
CA VAL A 69 -15.04 11.57 -0.43
C VAL A 69 -16.08 11.87 0.65
N VAL A 70 -16.69 13.07 0.63
CA VAL A 70 -17.75 13.42 1.59
C VAL A 70 -18.97 12.52 1.42
N ILE A 71 -19.39 12.23 0.18
CA ILE A 71 -20.49 11.29 -0.08
C ILE A 71 -20.15 9.90 0.47
N LEU A 72 -18.95 9.38 0.16
CA LEU A 72 -18.50 8.08 0.62
C LEU A 72 -18.47 8.00 2.15
N LEU A 73 -17.92 9.03 2.80
CA LEU A 73 -17.88 9.13 4.26
C LEU A 73 -19.29 9.12 4.86
N THR A 74 -20.23 9.84 4.24
CA THR A 74 -21.63 9.88 4.69
C THR A 74 -22.27 8.50 4.61
N VAL A 75 -22.11 7.79 3.49
CA VAL A 75 -22.61 6.42 3.30
C VAL A 75 -21.98 5.47 4.32
N PHE A 76 -20.68 5.58 4.55
CA PHE A 76 -19.95 4.74 5.50
C PHE A 76 -20.41 4.96 6.95
N CYS A 77 -20.57 6.23 7.36
CA CYS A 77 -21.10 6.59 8.68
C CYS A 77 -22.52 6.07 8.89
N LEU A 78 -23.39 6.17 7.87
CA LEU A 78 -24.76 5.64 7.93
C LEU A 78 -24.76 4.11 8.06
N LEU A 79 -23.94 3.41 7.27
CA LEU A 79 -23.83 1.95 7.33
C LEU A 79 -23.37 1.48 8.71
N LEU A 80 -22.32 2.10 9.27
CA LEU A 80 -21.84 1.80 10.61
C LEU A 80 -22.86 2.14 11.68
N GLY A 81 -23.56 3.27 11.55
CA GLY A 81 -24.62 3.67 12.47
C GLY A 81 -25.77 2.66 12.52
N ILE A 82 -26.19 2.14 11.36
CA ILE A 82 -27.24 1.09 11.26
C ILE A 82 -26.75 -0.23 11.85
N LEU A 83 -25.54 -0.68 11.48
CA LEU A 83 -24.96 -1.91 12.04
C LEU A 83 -24.83 -1.83 13.56
N TYR A 84 -24.45 -0.67 14.08
CA TYR A 84 -24.39 -0.40 15.50
C TYR A 84 -25.79 -0.43 16.15
N ALA A 85 -26.79 0.21 15.55
CA ALA A 85 -28.16 0.22 16.10
C ALA A 85 -28.82 -1.18 16.15
N VAL A 86 -28.49 -2.07 15.20
CA VAL A 86 -29.14 -3.38 15.05
C VAL A 86 -28.34 -4.52 15.70
N ILE A 87 -27.01 -4.51 15.62
CA ILE A 87 -26.14 -5.64 16.02
C ILE A 87 -25.16 -5.24 17.15
N GLY A 88 -24.99 -3.95 17.44
CA GLY A 88 -23.81 -3.34 18.08
C GLY A 88 -23.44 -3.75 19.51
N TYR A 89 -24.10 -4.73 20.11
CA TYR A 89 -23.75 -5.26 21.42
C TYR A 89 -22.99 -6.58 21.27
N ALA A 90 -21.70 -6.55 21.61
CA ALA A 90 -20.89 -7.75 21.80
C ALA A 90 -20.60 -7.91 23.29
N ASP A 91 -21.17 -8.93 23.91
CA ASP A 91 -20.89 -9.27 25.30
C ASP A 91 -19.51 -9.91 25.41
N PHE A 92 -18.53 -9.14 25.90
CA PHE A 92 -17.21 -9.65 26.23
C PHE A 92 -17.11 -9.88 27.73
N THR A 93 -16.77 -11.12 28.14
CA THR A 93 -16.43 -11.42 29.53
C THR A 93 -15.07 -10.79 29.87
N MET A 94 -15.09 -9.57 30.40
CA MET A 94 -13.88 -8.92 30.91
C MET A 94 -13.45 -9.57 32.22
N ARG A 95 -12.26 -10.19 32.25
CA ARG A 95 -11.57 -10.51 33.50
C ARG A 95 -10.64 -9.35 33.84
N SER A 96 -11.08 -8.45 34.71
CA SER A 96 -10.18 -7.44 35.27
C SER A 96 -9.24 -8.12 36.26
N LEU A 97 -7.93 -8.03 35.99
CA LEU A 97 -6.90 -8.35 36.96
C LEU A 97 -6.52 -7.03 37.63
N SER A 98 -7.10 -6.75 38.80
CA SER A 98 -6.64 -5.65 39.64
C SER A 98 -5.44 -6.12 40.46
N SER A 99 -4.33 -5.39 40.35
CA SER A 99 -3.22 -5.48 41.30
C SER A 99 -3.20 -4.20 42.09
N THR A 100 -3.16 -4.31 43.42
CA THR A 100 -2.78 -3.18 44.27
C THR A 100 -1.27 -3.03 44.25
N THR A 101 -0.76 -1.81 44.43
CA THR A 101 0.65 -1.57 44.73
C THR A 101 0.82 -1.53 46.24
N MET A 102 1.83 -2.24 46.78
CA MET A 102 2.21 -2.05 48.17
C MET A 102 2.75 -0.63 48.40
N ALA A 103 2.46 -0.05 49.56
CA ALA A 103 3.12 1.18 49.99
C ALA A 103 4.64 0.94 50.09
N PHE A 104 5.43 1.97 49.79
CA PHE A 104 6.88 1.91 49.93
C PHE A 104 7.23 1.56 51.38
N ILE A 105 7.85 0.39 51.59
CA ILE A 105 8.33 -0.08 52.89
C ILE A 105 9.83 0.14 53.01
N ASN A 106 10.30 0.57 54.18
CA ASN A 106 11.73 0.72 54.46
C ASN A 106 12.39 -0.61 54.88
N ASP A 107 11.59 -1.64 55.20
CA ASP A 107 12.07 -2.97 55.57
C ASP A 107 11.99 -3.94 54.38
N PHE A 108 13.14 -4.24 53.78
CA PHE A 108 13.28 -5.17 52.65
C PHE A 108 13.48 -6.63 53.08
N SER A 109 13.40 -6.93 54.37
CA SER A 109 13.68 -8.27 54.93
C SER A 109 12.69 -9.35 54.50
N SER A 110 11.48 -8.97 54.09
CA SER A 110 10.43 -9.89 53.62
C SER A 110 10.38 -10.06 52.09
N LEU A 111 11.14 -9.27 51.34
CA LEU A 111 11.25 -9.33 49.89
C LEU A 111 12.31 -10.37 49.48
N ASN A 112 11.99 -11.65 49.66
CA ASN A 112 12.79 -12.71 49.04
C ASN A 112 12.39 -12.89 47.57
N ALA A 113 13.34 -13.29 46.71
CA ALA A 113 13.17 -13.45 45.25
C ALA A 113 12.01 -14.36 44.80
N LYS A 114 11.32 -15.04 45.73
CA LYS A 114 10.12 -15.87 45.49
C LYS A 114 8.79 -15.23 45.94
N ALA A 115 8.82 -14.11 46.66
CA ALA A 115 7.60 -13.40 47.06
C ALA A 115 7.18 -12.47 45.92
N SER A 116 6.09 -12.81 45.24
CA SER A 116 5.47 -11.94 44.25
C SER A 116 5.12 -10.59 44.90
N CYS A 117 5.49 -9.47 44.28
CA CYS A 117 5.01 -8.13 44.70
C CYS A 117 3.48 -7.94 44.52
N LEU A 118 2.73 -9.01 44.28
CA LEU A 118 1.28 -9.02 44.07
C LEU A 118 0.61 -9.78 45.22
N VAL A 119 -0.02 -9.05 46.14
CA VAL A 119 -1.01 -9.62 47.05
C VAL A 119 -2.40 -9.39 46.44
N SER A 120 -3.20 -10.45 46.35
CA SER A 120 -4.61 -10.37 45.95
C SER A 120 -5.39 -9.62 47.03
N ALA A 121 -5.63 -8.33 46.83
CA ALA A 121 -6.54 -7.57 47.68
C ALA A 121 -7.98 -7.93 47.28
N GLY A 122 -8.68 -8.64 48.17
CA GLY A 122 -10.11 -8.92 48.04
C GLY A 122 -10.88 -7.61 47.85
N PHE A 123 -11.53 -7.47 46.70
CA PHE A 123 -12.30 -6.30 46.32
C PHE A 123 -13.62 -6.28 47.12
N SER A 124 -13.68 -5.49 48.19
CA SER A 124 -14.94 -5.17 48.86
C SER A 124 -15.66 -4.08 48.06
N LEU A 125 -16.68 -4.47 47.29
CA LEU A 125 -17.61 -3.55 46.64
C LEU A 125 -18.27 -2.65 47.70
N PHE A 126 -18.08 -1.34 47.59
CA PHE A 126 -18.84 -0.35 48.35
C PHE A 126 -20.32 -0.42 47.93
N SER A 127 -21.14 -0.99 48.81
CA SER A 127 -22.57 -1.32 48.61
C SER A 127 -23.54 -0.14 48.50
N ASN A 128 -23.09 1.12 48.50
CA ASN A 128 -24.00 2.26 48.68
C ASN A 128 -24.27 3.12 47.45
N VAL A 129 -23.54 2.93 46.34
CA VAL A 129 -23.77 3.74 45.12
C VAL A 129 -24.90 3.14 44.25
N THR A 130 -25.09 1.82 44.28
CA THR A 130 -26.08 1.14 43.43
C THR A 130 -27.53 1.40 43.85
N LEU A 131 -27.79 1.62 45.14
CA LEU A 131 -29.15 1.73 45.68
C LEU A 131 -29.77 3.12 45.44
N MET A 132 -28.96 4.19 45.41
CA MET A 132 -29.44 5.54 45.10
C MET A 132 -29.85 5.67 43.61
N VAL A 133 -29.11 5.03 42.71
CA VAL A 133 -29.38 5.07 41.26
C VAL A 133 -30.66 4.29 40.93
N SER A 134 -30.89 3.14 41.56
CA SER A 134 -32.05 2.30 41.25
C SER A 134 -33.39 2.91 41.68
N LEU A 135 -33.43 3.68 42.78
CA LEU A 135 -34.66 4.33 43.24
C LEU A 135 -35.04 5.55 42.38
N PHE A 136 -34.06 6.27 41.82
CA PHE A 136 -34.33 7.44 40.99
C PHE A 136 -34.87 7.05 39.60
N PHE A 137 -34.36 5.97 39.00
CA PHE A 137 -34.84 5.38 37.75
C PHE A 137 -36.31 4.92 37.81
N TYR A 138 -36.78 4.47 38.97
CA TYR A 138 -38.16 4.01 39.14
C TYR A 138 -39.17 5.15 39.25
N ILE A 139 -38.75 6.33 39.73
CA ILE A 139 -39.67 7.44 40.04
C ILE A 139 -39.79 8.42 38.85
N PHE A 140 -38.73 8.62 38.06
CA PHE A 140 -38.75 9.60 36.95
C PHE A 140 -38.09 9.06 35.67
N PRO A 141 -38.77 8.24 34.85
CA PRO A 141 -38.20 7.69 33.63
C PRO A 141 -38.04 8.71 32.48
N PHE A 142 -38.57 9.93 32.61
CA PHE A 142 -38.60 10.91 31.51
C PHE A 142 -37.63 12.10 31.67
N PHE A 143 -37.09 12.30 32.87
CA PHE A 143 -36.16 13.39 33.14
C PHE A 143 -34.79 12.79 33.47
N ILE A 144 -33.95 12.68 32.45
CA ILE A 144 -32.52 13.05 32.44
C ILE A 144 -31.92 12.56 31.12
N ASP A 145 -31.57 13.52 30.27
CA ASP A 145 -30.57 13.38 29.21
C ASP A 145 -29.30 12.78 29.84
N LEU A 146 -28.69 11.79 29.21
CA LEU A 146 -27.51 11.03 29.68
C LEU A 146 -26.24 11.88 29.94
N THR A 147 -26.37 13.20 29.92
CA THR A 147 -25.32 14.20 30.13
C THR A 147 -25.02 14.49 31.60
N THR A 148 -25.91 14.23 32.57
CA THR A 148 -25.69 14.64 33.98
C THR A 148 -25.00 13.59 34.86
N LEU A 149 -24.67 12.40 34.35
CA LEU A 149 -23.86 11.41 35.08
C LEU A 149 -22.34 11.65 34.99
N CYS A 150 -21.91 12.76 34.38
CA CYS A 150 -20.49 12.99 34.05
C CYS A 150 -19.69 13.82 35.08
N ASP A 151 -20.27 14.25 36.20
CA ASP A 151 -19.58 15.18 37.12
C ASP A 151 -18.80 14.54 38.28
N SER A 152 -18.96 13.23 38.56
CA SER A 152 -18.28 12.61 39.73
C SER A 152 -17.16 11.63 39.40
N VAL A 153 -16.99 11.23 38.15
CA VAL A 153 -15.85 10.40 37.71
C VAL A 153 -15.25 11.05 36.49
N GLN A 154 -14.17 11.81 36.69
CA GLN A 154 -13.43 12.44 35.61
C GLN A 154 -13.11 11.42 34.49
N LEU A 155 -13.75 11.64 33.34
CA LEU A 155 -13.12 11.56 32.02
C LEU A 155 -12.99 10.20 31.30
N ILE A 156 -13.97 9.29 31.34
CA ILE A 156 -13.90 8.05 30.50
C ILE A 156 -15.12 7.78 29.60
N CYS A 157 -16.28 8.42 29.78
CA CYS A 157 -17.46 8.03 29.00
C CYS A 157 -17.43 8.40 27.51
N LEU A 158 -16.81 9.49 27.06
CA LEU A 158 -16.78 9.81 25.62
C LEU A 158 -15.71 9.02 24.86
N ASP A 159 -14.64 8.63 25.56
CA ASP A 159 -13.47 7.99 24.99
C ASP A 159 -13.71 6.52 24.65
N LEU A 160 -14.60 5.83 25.37
CA LEU A 160 -14.86 4.40 25.18
C LEU A 160 -15.76 4.10 23.97
N TRP A 161 -16.74 4.97 23.69
CA TRP A 161 -17.70 4.79 22.58
C TRP A 161 -17.09 5.06 21.21
N LEU A 162 -16.27 6.12 21.07
CA LEU A 162 -15.56 6.39 19.81
C LEU A 162 -14.46 5.36 19.54
N LYS A 163 -13.80 4.85 20.59
CA LYS A 163 -12.77 3.81 20.45
C LYS A 163 -13.36 2.50 19.92
N LEU A 164 -14.55 2.09 20.37
CA LEU A 164 -15.12 0.79 19.96
C LEU A 164 -15.47 0.75 18.46
N SER A 165 -16.11 1.79 17.93
CA SER A 165 -16.52 1.84 16.52
C SER A 165 -15.31 1.95 15.57
N VAL A 166 -14.37 2.85 15.87
CA VAL A 166 -13.21 3.09 15.02
C VAL A 166 -12.22 1.93 15.07
N THR A 167 -11.98 1.35 16.24
CA THR A 167 -11.06 0.20 16.37
C THR A 167 -11.59 -1.02 15.64
N TYR A 168 -12.91 -1.24 15.62
CA TYR A 168 -13.52 -2.33 14.86
C TYR A 168 -13.29 -2.18 13.36
N VAL A 169 -13.52 -0.98 12.80
CA VAL A 169 -13.24 -0.69 11.38
C VAL A 169 -11.77 -0.89 11.04
N ILE A 170 -10.86 -0.38 11.87
CA ILE A 170 -9.43 -0.57 11.70
C ILE A 170 -9.10 -2.07 11.71
N THR A 171 -9.64 -2.83 12.67
CA THR A 171 -9.39 -4.27 12.80
C THR A 171 -9.87 -5.04 11.57
N LEU A 172 -11.09 -4.78 11.08
CA LEU A 172 -11.60 -5.40 9.85
C LEU A 172 -10.72 -5.05 8.63
N ASN A 173 -10.34 -3.79 8.48
CA ASN A 173 -9.44 -3.37 7.41
C ASN A 173 -8.05 -4.02 7.53
N THR A 174 -7.53 -4.22 8.75
CA THR A 174 -6.27 -4.95 8.94
C THR A 174 -6.38 -6.42 8.60
N ILE A 175 -7.53 -7.07 8.86
CA ILE A 175 -7.77 -8.47 8.45
C ILE A 175 -7.79 -8.56 6.92
N ILE A 176 -8.59 -7.73 6.24
CA ILE A 176 -8.63 -7.69 4.76
C ILE A 176 -7.24 -7.36 4.20
N GLY A 177 -6.58 -6.35 4.77
CA GLY A 177 -5.24 -5.92 4.39
C GLY A 177 -4.21 -7.03 4.55
N SER A 178 -4.28 -7.83 5.63
CA SER A 178 -3.37 -8.95 5.86
C SER A 178 -3.52 -10.06 4.81
N ILE A 179 -4.76 -10.36 4.38
CA ILE A 179 -5.03 -11.36 3.34
C ILE A 179 -4.46 -10.86 1.99
N LEU A 180 -4.71 -9.60 1.65
CA LEU A 180 -4.18 -8.99 0.41
C LEU A 180 -2.64 -8.90 0.45
N PHE A 181 -2.08 -8.56 1.61
CA PHE A 181 -0.63 -8.51 1.82
C PHE A 181 0.01 -9.90 1.70
N MET A 182 -0.63 -10.95 2.20
CA MET A 182 -0.15 -12.33 2.03
C MET A 182 -0.09 -12.72 0.54
N MET A 183 -1.14 -12.42 -0.23
CA MET A 183 -1.23 -12.75 -1.65
C MET A 183 -0.26 -11.93 -2.51
N PHE A 184 -0.32 -10.59 -2.42
CA PHE A 184 0.49 -9.70 -3.25
C PHE A 184 1.92 -9.54 -2.74
N GLY A 185 2.12 -9.48 -1.43
CA GLY A 185 3.46 -9.38 -0.83
C GLY A 185 4.28 -10.65 -1.06
N GLY A 186 3.69 -11.83 -0.95
CA GLY A 186 4.36 -13.11 -1.20
C GLY A 186 4.87 -13.23 -2.64
N VAL A 187 4.00 -13.03 -3.64
CA VAL A 187 4.41 -13.06 -5.05
C VAL A 187 5.38 -11.92 -5.37
N GLY A 188 5.11 -10.73 -4.83
CA GLY A 188 5.95 -9.55 -4.99
C GLY A 188 7.40 -9.72 -4.52
N MET A 189 7.60 -10.37 -3.38
CA MET A 189 8.95 -10.64 -2.85
C MET A 189 9.77 -11.54 -3.78
N ALA A 190 9.12 -12.39 -4.58
CA ALA A 190 9.77 -13.22 -5.59
C ALA A 190 9.93 -12.48 -6.93
N THR A 191 8.88 -11.82 -7.43
CA THR A 191 8.88 -11.21 -8.77
C THR A 191 9.70 -9.93 -8.85
N LEU A 192 9.77 -9.13 -7.78
CA LEU A 192 10.50 -7.86 -7.79
C LEU A 192 11.99 -8.04 -8.11
N PRO A 193 12.78 -8.83 -7.36
CA PRO A 193 14.19 -9.01 -7.68
C PRO A 193 14.40 -9.69 -9.03
N LEU A 194 13.56 -10.67 -9.37
CA LEU A 194 13.65 -11.40 -10.64
C LEU A 194 13.39 -10.49 -11.84
N SER A 195 12.36 -9.64 -11.80
CA SER A 195 12.03 -8.72 -12.89
C SER A 195 13.15 -7.72 -13.16
N LEU A 196 13.82 -7.22 -12.12
CA LEU A 196 14.96 -6.29 -12.24
C LEU A 196 16.20 -6.97 -12.83
N ILE A 197 16.50 -8.19 -12.38
CA ILE A 197 17.60 -8.99 -12.92
C ILE A 197 17.34 -9.35 -14.39
N PHE A 198 16.12 -9.73 -14.74
CA PHE A 198 15.74 -10.02 -16.12
C PHE A 198 15.76 -8.76 -16.99
N ALA A 199 15.36 -7.60 -16.48
CA ALA A 199 15.47 -6.34 -17.21
C ALA A 199 16.93 -6.03 -17.59
N PHE A 200 17.90 -6.30 -16.71
CA PHE A 200 19.32 -6.13 -17.05
C PHE A 200 19.82 -7.21 -18.03
N LYS A 201 19.41 -8.47 -17.83
CA LYS A 201 19.84 -9.61 -18.65
C LYS A 201 19.34 -9.50 -20.09
N ASN A 202 18.08 -9.09 -20.25
CA ASN A 202 17.35 -9.01 -21.51
C ASN A 202 17.39 -7.62 -22.15
N ARG A 203 18.23 -6.70 -21.64
CA ARG A 203 18.42 -5.38 -22.27
C ARG A 203 18.82 -5.50 -23.75
N PRO A 204 18.46 -4.54 -24.61
CA PRO A 204 18.96 -4.50 -25.97
C PRO A 204 20.50 -4.35 -25.95
N LYS A 205 21.21 -5.38 -26.43
CA LYS A 205 22.69 -5.37 -26.51
C LYS A 205 23.21 -4.86 -27.85
N CYS A 206 22.35 -4.90 -28.87
CA CYS A 206 22.73 -4.57 -30.23
C CYS A 206 22.06 -3.26 -30.63
N VAL A 207 22.86 -2.36 -31.19
CA VAL A 207 22.38 -1.07 -31.70
C VAL A 207 21.82 -1.30 -33.09
N ILE A 208 20.54 -0.96 -33.30
CA ILE A 208 19.88 -1.07 -34.60
C ILE A 208 20.36 0.06 -35.53
N THR A 209 20.62 -0.24 -36.80
CA THR A 209 20.97 0.78 -37.81
C THR A 209 19.75 1.64 -38.17
N ARG A 210 19.94 2.89 -38.62
CA ARG A 210 18.81 3.75 -39.04
C ARG A 210 17.91 3.08 -40.09
N ALA A 211 18.48 2.34 -41.04
CA ALA A 211 17.70 1.64 -42.07
C ALA A 211 16.83 0.51 -41.50
N GLN A 212 17.38 -0.28 -40.56
CA GLN A 212 16.61 -1.34 -39.89
C GLN A 212 15.51 -0.76 -39.00
N TYR A 213 15.79 0.31 -38.26
CA TYR A 213 14.79 1.01 -37.45
C TYR A 213 13.64 1.51 -38.31
N VAL A 214 13.92 2.17 -39.44
CA VAL A 214 12.87 2.63 -40.37
C VAL A 214 12.05 1.44 -40.88
N LYS A 215 12.68 0.32 -41.22
CA LYS A 215 11.97 -0.88 -41.67
C LYS A 215 11.04 -1.45 -40.59
N GLU A 216 11.53 -1.63 -39.37
CA GLU A 216 10.72 -2.15 -38.25
C GLU A 216 9.61 -1.18 -37.83
N ALA A 217 9.91 0.12 -37.76
CA ALA A 217 8.92 1.15 -37.51
C ALA A 217 7.81 1.16 -38.57
N THR A 218 8.15 0.92 -39.85
CA THR A 218 7.12 0.79 -40.90
C THR A 218 6.28 -0.49 -40.78
N ASP A 219 6.83 -1.60 -40.27
CA ASP A 219 6.06 -2.83 -40.01
C ASP A 219 5.09 -2.62 -38.83
N LEU A 220 5.57 -2.01 -37.74
CA LEU A 220 4.75 -1.63 -36.59
C LEU A 220 3.66 -0.62 -36.98
N ALA A 221 3.97 0.34 -37.85
CA ALA A 221 2.99 1.30 -38.37
C ALA A 221 1.89 0.60 -39.20
N LYS A 222 2.21 -0.45 -39.97
CA LYS A 222 1.20 -1.25 -40.68
C LYS A 222 0.28 -1.98 -39.69
N ARG A 223 0.84 -2.65 -38.68
CA ARG A 223 0.06 -3.31 -37.62
C ARG A 223 -0.81 -2.32 -36.84
N SER A 224 -0.28 -1.13 -36.54
CA SER A 224 -1.04 -0.04 -35.93
C SER A 224 -2.26 0.36 -36.75
N ASN A 225 -2.08 0.50 -38.07
CA ASN A 225 -3.17 0.83 -38.98
C ASN A 225 -4.20 -0.31 -39.08
N GLU A 226 -3.76 -1.57 -39.12
CA GLU A 226 -4.66 -2.73 -39.08
C GLU A 226 -5.51 -2.72 -37.80
N LEU A 227 -4.89 -2.53 -36.63
CA LEU A 227 -5.60 -2.41 -35.35
C LEU A 227 -6.54 -1.21 -35.30
N LYS A 228 -6.14 -0.06 -35.89
CA LYS A 228 -7.00 1.12 -36.01
C LYS A 228 -8.24 0.81 -36.84
N THR A 229 -8.10 0.12 -37.97
CA THR A 229 -9.25 -0.29 -38.79
C THR A 229 -10.14 -1.30 -38.07
N ALA A 230 -9.57 -2.25 -37.33
CA ALA A 230 -10.32 -3.19 -36.50
C ALA A 230 -11.10 -2.48 -35.37
N THR A 231 -10.47 -1.51 -34.72
CA THR A 231 -11.08 -0.67 -33.67
C THR A 231 -12.23 0.15 -34.23
N LEU A 232 -12.05 0.81 -35.38
CA LEU A 232 -13.12 1.54 -36.06
C LEU A 232 -14.26 0.61 -36.51
N GLY A 233 -13.92 -0.62 -36.93
CA GLY A 233 -14.90 -1.68 -37.22
C GLY A 233 -15.75 -2.02 -36.00
N LEU A 234 -15.12 -2.22 -34.85
CA LEU A 234 -15.82 -2.46 -33.58
C LEU A 234 -16.65 -1.24 -33.15
N GLN A 235 -16.15 -0.03 -33.31
CA GLN A 235 -16.92 1.18 -33.00
C GLN A 235 -18.17 1.30 -33.88
N ARG A 236 -18.10 0.87 -35.15
CA ARG A 236 -19.28 0.77 -36.04
C ARG A 236 -20.23 -0.33 -35.60
N GLU A 237 -19.75 -1.49 -35.16
CA GLU A 237 -20.58 -2.54 -34.57
C GLU A 237 -21.31 -2.08 -33.30
N GLU A 238 -20.63 -1.30 -32.46
CA GLU A 238 -21.19 -0.70 -31.25
C GLU A 238 -22.30 0.30 -31.58
N ARG A 239 -22.06 1.21 -32.54
CA ARG A 239 -23.08 2.13 -33.07
C ARG A 239 -24.25 1.39 -33.70
N GLY A 240 -23.98 0.24 -34.33
CA GLY A 240 -25.00 -0.69 -34.84
C GLY A 240 -25.75 -1.47 -33.76
N GLY A 241 -25.53 -1.18 -32.47
CA GLY A 241 -26.24 -1.77 -31.34
C GLY A 241 -25.75 -3.14 -30.90
N LYS A 242 -24.67 -3.69 -31.48
CA LYS A 242 -24.12 -4.99 -31.07
C LYS A 242 -23.33 -4.85 -29.77
N LYS A 243 -23.97 -5.10 -28.63
CA LYS A 243 -23.31 -5.15 -27.29
C LYS A 243 -23.15 -6.57 -26.72
N GLY A 244 -23.10 -7.57 -27.59
CA GLY A 244 -23.07 -9.00 -27.22
C GLY A 244 -21.73 -9.49 -26.63
N ARG A 245 -21.72 -10.76 -26.20
CA ARG A 245 -20.53 -11.44 -25.64
C ARG A 245 -19.35 -11.48 -26.61
N MET A 246 -19.61 -11.73 -27.90
CA MET A 246 -18.59 -11.77 -28.95
C MET A 246 -17.94 -10.40 -29.18
N PHE A 247 -18.75 -9.34 -29.22
CA PHE A 247 -18.26 -7.95 -29.31
C PHE A 247 -17.29 -7.63 -28.16
N ARG A 248 -17.70 -7.92 -26.91
CA ARG A 248 -16.83 -7.71 -25.73
C ARG A 248 -15.53 -8.53 -25.80
N LYS A 249 -15.55 -9.72 -26.42
CA LYS A 249 -14.35 -10.54 -26.63
C LYS A 249 -13.43 -9.91 -27.69
N ASN A 250 -13.99 -9.40 -28.78
CA ASN A 250 -13.23 -8.73 -29.84
C ASN A 250 -12.59 -7.42 -29.34
N VAL A 251 -13.33 -6.60 -28.58
CA VAL A 251 -12.80 -5.38 -27.95
C VAL A 251 -11.61 -5.70 -27.05
N LYS A 252 -11.72 -6.74 -26.20
CA LYS A 252 -10.60 -7.17 -25.34
C LYS A 252 -9.40 -7.65 -26.13
N LYS A 253 -9.63 -8.37 -27.24
CA LYS A 253 -8.55 -8.86 -28.11
C LYS A 253 -7.80 -7.69 -28.75
N VAL A 254 -8.51 -6.74 -29.34
CA VAL A 254 -7.92 -5.54 -29.95
C VAL A 254 -7.17 -4.71 -28.91
N GLN A 255 -7.74 -4.56 -27.70
CA GLN A 255 -7.09 -3.85 -26.61
C GLN A 255 -5.78 -4.55 -26.17
N GLN A 256 -5.77 -5.88 -26.10
CA GLN A 256 -4.56 -6.64 -25.78
C GLN A 256 -3.50 -6.52 -26.88
N GLU A 257 -3.90 -6.58 -28.15
CA GLU A 257 -2.99 -6.38 -29.29
C GLU A 257 -2.41 -4.96 -29.32
N LEU A 258 -3.19 -3.94 -28.91
CA LEU A 258 -2.69 -2.58 -28.78
C LEU A 258 -1.60 -2.47 -27.71
N VAL A 259 -1.79 -3.10 -26.56
CA VAL A 259 -0.79 -3.12 -25.47
C VAL A 259 0.51 -3.77 -25.92
N PHE A 260 0.44 -4.89 -26.66
CA PHE A 260 1.63 -5.54 -27.22
C PHE A 260 2.32 -4.67 -28.29
N LEU A 261 1.55 -3.96 -29.11
CA LEU A 261 2.11 -3.06 -30.11
C LEU A 261 2.84 -1.88 -29.46
N GLU A 262 2.31 -1.32 -28.38
CA GLU A 262 3.00 -0.30 -27.58
C GLU A 262 4.33 -0.83 -27.00
N ASP A 263 4.33 -2.05 -26.45
CA ASP A 263 5.53 -2.69 -25.92
C ASP A 263 6.59 -2.91 -27.02
N ASP A 264 6.16 -3.33 -28.21
CA ASP A 264 7.05 -3.49 -29.37
C ASP A 264 7.63 -2.13 -29.83
N VAL A 265 6.85 -1.06 -29.80
CA VAL A 265 7.30 0.31 -30.14
C VAL A 265 8.28 0.84 -29.09
N GLU A 266 8.00 0.64 -27.80
CA GLU A 266 8.91 1.02 -26.72
C GLU A 266 10.23 0.26 -26.83
N ALA A 267 10.19 -1.05 -27.05
CA ALA A 267 11.39 -1.87 -27.26
C ALA A 267 12.20 -1.42 -28.49
N LEU A 268 11.53 -1.03 -29.58
CA LEU A 268 12.19 -0.48 -30.76
C LEU A 268 12.85 0.88 -30.48
N ASN A 269 12.17 1.75 -29.72
CA ASN A 269 12.69 3.05 -29.31
C ASN A 269 13.87 2.93 -28.34
N GLU A 270 13.85 1.97 -27.42
CA GLU A 270 14.98 1.67 -26.52
C GLU A 270 16.19 1.09 -27.28
N ALA A 271 15.95 0.29 -28.32
CA ALA A 271 17.01 -0.31 -29.14
C ALA A 271 17.64 0.69 -30.13
N PHE A 272 16.92 1.74 -30.51
CA PHE A 272 17.47 2.83 -31.30
C PHE A 272 18.34 3.74 -30.42
N PRO A 273 19.55 4.14 -30.86
CA PRO A 273 20.40 5.02 -30.08
C PRO A 273 19.78 6.42 -29.99
N GLN A 274 18.95 6.67 -28.98
CA GLN A 274 18.68 8.02 -28.50
C GLN A 274 19.98 8.54 -27.87
N GLY A 275 20.34 9.80 -28.12
CA GLY A 275 21.70 10.35 -28.02
C GLY A 275 22.42 10.28 -26.66
N GLU A 276 21.90 9.57 -25.67
CA GLU A 276 22.40 9.51 -24.30
C GLU A 276 22.68 8.06 -23.84
N LYS A 277 23.67 7.44 -24.50
CA LYS A 277 24.08 6.05 -24.24
C LYS A 277 24.55 5.79 -22.80
N THR A 278 25.06 6.81 -22.11
CA THR A 278 25.62 6.66 -20.76
C THR A 278 24.54 6.52 -19.70
N LEU A 279 23.46 7.31 -19.78
CA LEU A 279 22.38 7.24 -18.79
C LEU A 279 21.55 5.96 -18.91
N THR A 280 21.27 5.50 -20.13
CA THR A 280 20.49 4.27 -20.34
C THR A 280 21.23 3.04 -19.79
N VAL A 281 22.53 2.91 -20.06
CA VAL A 281 23.36 1.81 -19.52
C VAL A 281 23.45 1.89 -17.99
N LEU A 282 23.63 3.09 -17.43
CA LEU A 282 23.66 3.29 -15.97
C LEU A 282 22.33 2.88 -15.32
N PHE A 283 21.20 3.17 -15.96
CA PHE A 283 19.88 2.79 -15.49
C PHE A 283 19.69 1.26 -15.44
N TYR A 284 20.11 0.52 -16.48
CA TYR A 284 20.07 -0.94 -16.43
C TYR A 284 21.02 -1.51 -15.35
N LEU A 285 22.20 -0.91 -15.16
CA LEU A 285 23.11 -1.32 -14.10
C LEU A 285 22.51 -1.07 -12.70
N ALA A 286 21.84 0.06 -12.49
CA ALA A 286 21.12 0.35 -11.26
C ALA A 286 19.99 -0.67 -11.00
N LYS A 287 19.24 -1.06 -12.05
CA LYS A 287 18.25 -2.15 -11.95
C LYS A 287 18.90 -3.46 -11.49
N LEU A 288 20.09 -3.82 -12.01
CA LEU A 288 20.79 -5.02 -11.57
C LEU A 288 21.18 -4.95 -10.09
N VAL A 289 21.78 -3.84 -9.64
CA VAL A 289 22.18 -3.66 -8.23
C VAL A 289 20.96 -3.74 -7.32
N PHE A 290 19.88 -3.05 -7.66
CA PHE A 290 18.63 -3.08 -6.89
C PHE A 290 17.98 -4.48 -6.92
N GLY A 291 18.12 -5.22 -8.02
CA GLY A 291 17.69 -6.61 -8.13
C GLY A 291 18.47 -7.57 -7.23
N ILE A 292 19.80 -7.45 -7.17
CA ILE A 292 20.65 -8.27 -6.28
C ILE A 292 20.37 -7.95 -4.81
N VAL A 293 20.30 -6.67 -4.45
CA VAL A 293 19.96 -6.22 -3.09
C VAL A 293 18.55 -6.69 -2.71
N GLY A 294 17.57 -6.55 -3.61
CA GLY A 294 16.21 -7.04 -3.39
C GLY A 294 16.15 -8.55 -3.19
N LEU A 295 16.94 -9.31 -3.94
CA LEU A 295 17.04 -10.77 -3.79
C LEU A 295 17.60 -11.14 -2.42
N ALA A 296 18.64 -10.45 -1.96
CA ALA A 296 19.17 -10.66 -0.62
C ALA A 296 18.12 -10.33 0.47
N LEU A 297 17.41 -9.21 0.33
CA LEU A 297 16.35 -8.81 1.27
C LEU A 297 15.18 -9.81 1.30
N SER A 298 14.76 -10.36 0.16
CA SER A 298 13.70 -11.36 0.12
C SER A 298 14.12 -12.68 0.79
N ILE A 299 15.36 -13.13 0.58
CA ILE A 299 15.90 -14.31 1.27
C ILE A 299 15.97 -14.06 2.78
N ILE A 300 16.45 -12.89 3.22
CA ILE A 300 16.55 -12.53 4.64
C ILE A 300 15.15 -12.52 5.29
N TRP A 301 14.15 -11.94 4.62
CA TRP A 301 12.75 -11.98 5.09
C TRP A 301 12.20 -13.40 5.17
N LEU A 302 12.44 -14.23 4.16
CA LEU A 302 12.00 -15.63 4.14
C LEU A 302 12.62 -16.42 5.29
N LEU A 303 13.92 -16.25 5.54
CA LEU A 303 14.61 -16.88 6.67
C LEU A 303 14.04 -16.41 8.01
N HIS A 304 13.73 -15.11 8.16
CA HIS A 304 13.09 -14.61 9.38
C HIS A 304 11.73 -15.28 9.64
N ILE A 305 10.89 -15.42 8.61
CA ILE A 305 9.59 -16.10 8.74
C ILE A 305 9.79 -17.56 9.18
N ILE A 306 10.74 -18.28 8.57
CA ILE A 306 11.00 -19.69 8.90
C ILE A 306 11.50 -19.84 10.34
N VAL A 307 12.51 -19.06 10.74
CA VAL A 307 13.23 -19.26 12.00
C VAL A 307 12.49 -18.67 13.21
N PHE A 308 11.80 -17.53 13.01
CA PHE A 308 11.16 -16.79 14.10
C PHE A 308 9.65 -17.05 14.19
N MET A 309 8.93 -17.15 13.07
CA MET A 309 7.45 -17.25 13.09
C MET A 309 6.96 -18.70 13.01
N LEU A 310 7.65 -19.59 12.28
CA LEU A 310 7.16 -20.95 12.03
C LEU A 310 7.52 -21.95 13.14
N VAL A 311 8.65 -21.75 13.82
CA VAL A 311 9.12 -22.63 14.92
C VAL A 311 8.65 -22.06 16.27
N ASN A 312 7.93 -22.86 17.05
CA ASN A 312 7.48 -22.51 18.40
C ASN A 312 8.14 -23.46 19.43
N PRO A 313 8.95 -22.96 20.39
CA PRO A 313 9.40 -21.57 20.58
C PRO A 313 10.34 -21.09 19.45
N PRO A 314 10.49 -19.76 19.25
CA PRO A 314 11.31 -19.23 18.15
C PRO A 314 12.74 -19.76 18.25
N ALA A 315 13.24 -20.35 17.17
CA ALA A 315 14.56 -20.98 17.15
C ALA A 315 15.68 -19.94 17.30
N PHE A 316 15.51 -18.75 16.70
CA PHE A 316 16.43 -17.63 16.82
C PHE A 316 15.72 -16.30 16.52
N PRO A 317 15.96 -15.21 17.29
CA PRO A 317 15.32 -13.91 17.07
C PRO A 317 15.76 -13.20 15.77
N PHE A 318 16.82 -13.67 15.11
CA PHE A 318 17.34 -13.24 13.80
C PHE A 318 17.24 -11.73 13.53
N LEU A 319 16.42 -11.28 12.58
CA LEU A 319 16.26 -9.87 12.20
C LEU A 319 15.94 -8.97 13.38
N ASN A 320 15.15 -9.43 14.35
CA ASN A 320 14.81 -8.62 15.52
C ASN A 320 16.06 -8.30 16.34
N GLN A 321 16.96 -9.28 16.51
CA GLN A 321 18.23 -9.07 17.18
C GLN A 321 19.15 -8.16 16.38
N VAL A 322 19.18 -8.30 15.04
CA VAL A 322 19.95 -7.41 14.16
C VAL A 322 19.50 -5.96 14.32
N PHE A 323 18.19 -5.68 14.30
CA PHE A 323 17.69 -4.31 14.47
C PHE A 323 18.01 -3.73 15.86
N ILE A 324 17.88 -4.54 16.93
CA ILE A 324 18.25 -4.10 18.29
C ILE A 324 19.74 -3.77 18.35
N GLN A 325 20.61 -4.61 17.76
CA GLN A 325 22.05 -4.36 17.74
C GLN A 325 22.40 -3.09 16.95
N LEU A 326 21.78 -2.87 15.79
CA LEU A 326 22.00 -1.64 15.02
C LEU A 326 21.53 -0.38 15.78
N ASP A 327 20.47 -0.50 16.58
CA ASP A 327 19.97 0.59 17.41
C ASP A 327 21.00 1.00 18.49
N THR A 328 21.73 0.04 19.06
CA THR A 328 22.79 0.34 20.04
C THR A 328 23.98 1.11 19.47
N VAL A 329 24.28 0.92 18.18
CA VAL A 329 25.38 1.64 17.49
C VAL A 329 24.97 3.08 17.17
N GLY A 330 23.68 3.31 16.92
CA GLY A 330 23.09 4.64 16.86
C GLY A 330 21.58 4.54 16.69
N GLY A 331 20.81 5.26 17.52
CA GLY A 331 19.35 5.16 17.51
C GLY A 331 18.68 5.48 16.16
N LEU A 332 19.37 6.23 15.29
CA LEU A 332 18.90 6.48 13.92
C LEU A 332 19.19 5.30 12.96
N LEU A 333 20.22 4.48 13.17
CA LEU A 333 20.60 3.40 12.26
C LEU A 333 19.66 2.20 12.35
N GLY A 334 19.27 1.80 13.56
CA GLY A 334 18.30 0.72 13.77
C GLY A 334 16.97 1.04 13.09
N THR A 335 16.42 2.23 13.37
CA THR A 335 15.16 2.71 12.79
C THR A 335 15.24 2.92 11.27
N THR A 336 16.33 3.49 10.74
CA THR A 336 16.51 3.68 9.28
C THR A 336 16.60 2.35 8.55
N THR A 337 17.33 1.38 9.09
CA THR A 337 17.46 0.05 8.46
C THR A 337 16.13 -0.67 8.46
N PHE A 338 15.37 -0.61 9.56
CA PHE A 338 14.00 -1.11 9.59
C PHE A 338 13.10 -0.45 8.53
N ALA A 339 13.20 0.86 8.35
CA ALA A 339 12.44 1.58 7.33
C ALA A 339 12.79 1.12 5.91
N ILE A 340 14.05 0.81 5.61
CA ILE A 340 14.48 0.25 4.31
C ILE A 340 13.79 -1.10 4.06
N PHE A 341 13.74 -1.97 5.08
CA PHE A 341 13.06 -3.26 4.99
C PHE A 341 11.54 -3.09 4.77
N CYS A 342 10.91 -2.13 5.45
CA CYS A 342 9.49 -1.83 5.25
C CYS A 342 9.22 -1.26 3.84
N TYR A 343 10.06 -0.34 3.36
CA TYR A 343 9.93 0.21 2.02
C TYR A 343 10.08 -0.88 0.96
N TYR A 344 11.00 -1.82 1.15
CA TYR A 344 11.15 -2.99 0.29
C TYR A 344 9.87 -3.85 0.25
N LEU A 345 9.22 -4.07 1.40
CA LEU A 345 7.93 -4.79 1.44
C LEU A 345 6.82 -4.03 0.69
N VAL A 346 6.75 -2.70 0.82
CA VAL A 346 5.79 -1.87 0.06
C VAL A 346 6.04 -2.01 -1.45
N MET A 347 7.30 -1.88 -1.89
CA MET A 347 7.67 -2.06 -3.30
C MET A 347 7.36 -3.48 -3.80
N SER A 348 7.56 -4.49 -2.95
CA SER A 348 7.21 -5.88 -3.24
C SER A 348 5.70 -6.02 -3.45
N VAL A 349 4.85 -5.49 -2.56
CA VAL A 349 3.38 -5.54 -2.71
C VAL A 349 2.93 -4.85 -4.00
N ILE A 350 3.51 -3.68 -4.32
CA ILE A 350 3.22 -2.98 -5.57
C ILE A 350 3.59 -3.87 -6.76
N SER A 351 4.82 -4.40 -6.80
CA SER A 351 5.26 -5.31 -7.87
C SER A 351 4.38 -6.57 -7.99
N GLY A 352 4.00 -7.15 -6.85
CA GLY A 352 3.13 -8.33 -6.80
C GLY A 352 1.73 -8.05 -7.35
N LYS A 353 1.15 -6.87 -7.05
CA LYS A 353 -0.12 -6.43 -7.64
C LYS A 353 -0.01 -6.29 -9.16
N MET A 354 1.11 -5.78 -9.68
CA MET A 354 1.34 -5.59 -11.11
C MET A 354 1.46 -6.93 -11.86
N HIS A 355 2.12 -7.93 -11.26
CA HIS A 355 2.33 -9.23 -11.89
C HIS A 355 1.15 -10.19 -11.75
N LEU A 356 0.53 -10.26 -10.57
CA LEU A 356 -0.62 -11.15 -10.35
C LEU A 356 -1.81 -10.74 -11.21
N GLY A 357 -1.94 -9.45 -11.54
CA GLY A 357 -2.97 -8.94 -12.44
C GLY A 357 -4.36 -9.49 -12.14
N MET A 358 -4.62 -9.85 -10.88
CA MET A 358 -5.83 -10.60 -10.55
C MET A 358 -6.99 -9.71 -10.91
N ARG A 359 -7.89 -10.27 -11.71
CA ARG A 359 -9.23 -9.76 -11.91
C ARG A 359 -9.92 -9.82 -10.55
N LEU A 360 -9.69 -8.81 -9.71
CA LEU A 360 -10.51 -8.54 -8.52
C LEU A 360 -11.96 -8.66 -9.03
N LEU A 361 -12.76 -9.50 -8.35
CA LEU A 361 -13.92 -10.24 -8.85
C LEU A 361 -14.91 -9.49 -9.78
N PHE A 362 -14.85 -8.16 -9.87
CA PHE A 362 -15.72 -7.32 -10.68
C PHE A 362 -15.04 -6.26 -11.59
N LEU A 363 -13.72 -6.05 -11.49
CA LEU A 363 -13.02 -5.02 -12.28
C LEU A 363 -11.80 -5.63 -12.99
N SER A 364 -11.83 -5.64 -14.32
CA SER A 364 -10.62 -5.85 -15.12
C SER A 364 -9.85 -4.54 -15.15
N ILE A 365 -8.97 -4.36 -14.16
CA ILE A 365 -7.98 -3.28 -14.17
C ILE A 365 -7.01 -3.58 -15.33
N HIS A 366 -6.80 -2.61 -16.22
CA HIS A 366 -5.75 -2.71 -17.23
C HIS A 366 -4.42 -3.00 -16.54
N PRO A 367 -3.53 -3.83 -17.12
CA PRO A 367 -2.18 -3.97 -16.59
C PRO A 367 -1.57 -2.57 -16.48
N MET A 368 -1.27 -2.13 -15.26
CA MET A 368 -0.58 -0.86 -15.06
C MET A 368 0.84 -1.04 -15.58
N LYS A 369 1.30 -0.13 -16.45
CA LYS A 369 2.72 -0.02 -16.82
C LYS A 369 3.37 1.02 -15.92
N TYR A 370 4.62 0.80 -15.52
CA TYR A 370 5.41 1.85 -14.85
C TYR A 370 5.67 2.94 -15.89
N GLN A 371 5.32 4.19 -15.59
CA GLN A 371 5.38 5.38 -16.48
C GLN A 371 4.34 5.45 -17.63
N GLY A 372 3.82 4.34 -18.14
CA GLY A 372 2.88 4.36 -19.28
C GLY A 372 1.46 4.92 -19.02
N THR A 373 0.99 5.01 -17.77
CA THR A 373 -0.37 5.54 -17.47
C THR A 373 -0.51 7.07 -17.58
N LEU A 374 0.59 7.80 -17.77
CA LEU A 374 0.60 9.25 -18.02
C LEU A 374 0.83 9.61 -19.50
N ASP A 375 1.20 8.65 -20.34
CA ASP A 375 1.57 8.87 -21.75
C ASP A 375 0.48 8.68 -22.83
N PRO A 376 -0.85 8.64 -22.57
CA PRO A 376 -1.82 8.77 -23.67
C PRO A 376 -1.64 10.05 -24.50
N MET A 377 -1.00 11.09 -23.93
CA MET A 377 -0.80 12.38 -24.58
C MET A 377 0.24 12.35 -25.73
N TRP A 378 1.21 11.43 -25.71
CA TRP A 378 2.19 11.30 -26.79
C TRP A 378 1.67 10.49 -27.97
N HIS A 379 0.82 9.47 -27.72
CA HIS A 379 0.26 8.64 -28.77
C HIS A 379 -0.76 9.36 -29.66
N GLU A 380 -1.55 10.30 -29.12
CA GLU A 380 -2.43 11.12 -29.96
C GLU A 380 -1.63 12.01 -30.93
N ASN A 381 -0.47 12.52 -30.52
CA ASN A 381 0.34 13.37 -31.39
C ASN A 381 1.05 12.58 -32.50
N VAL A 382 1.47 11.33 -32.27
CA VAL A 382 2.09 10.49 -33.32
C VAL A 382 1.03 9.88 -34.25
N ILE A 383 -0.19 9.63 -33.77
CA ILE A 383 -1.29 9.17 -34.64
C ILE A 383 -1.91 10.34 -35.44
N ALA A 384 -1.94 11.55 -34.87
CA ALA A 384 -2.40 12.76 -35.55
C ALA A 384 -1.35 13.32 -36.53
N SER A 385 -0.07 13.26 -36.17
CA SER A 385 1.00 13.52 -37.14
C SER A 385 1.24 12.25 -37.94
N GLY A 386 0.51 12.11 -39.05
CA GLY A 386 0.88 11.20 -40.15
C GLY A 386 2.21 11.60 -40.79
N ALA A 387 3.25 11.82 -39.98
CA ALA A 387 4.61 12.06 -40.38
C ALA A 387 5.13 10.77 -41.01
N GLN A 388 4.80 10.58 -42.28
CA GLN A 388 5.62 9.79 -43.16
C GLN A 388 7.05 10.28 -42.98
N PRO A 389 8.03 9.41 -42.66
CA PRO A 389 9.42 9.81 -42.71
C PRO A 389 9.65 10.31 -44.13
N SER A 390 9.92 11.62 -44.23
CA SER A 390 10.17 12.29 -45.48
C SER A 390 11.23 11.51 -46.24
N SER A 391 10.87 11.17 -47.47
CA SER A 391 11.74 10.63 -48.50
C SER A 391 12.96 11.53 -48.67
N ALA A 392 14.08 11.20 -48.04
CA ALA A 392 15.36 11.81 -48.33
C ALA A 392 16.52 10.86 -47.99
N MET A 393 17.23 10.51 -49.07
CA MET A 393 18.67 10.26 -49.14
C MET A 393 19.20 8.85 -48.87
N ASP A 394 19.40 8.19 -50.01
CA ASP A 394 20.61 7.54 -50.51
C ASP A 394 21.29 6.44 -49.70
N SER A 395 21.10 5.25 -50.27
CA SER A 395 21.82 4.01 -50.07
C SER A 395 23.29 4.11 -50.49
N SER A 396 24.21 4.28 -49.54
CA SER A 396 25.58 3.76 -49.70
C SER A 396 26.32 3.62 -48.36
N SER A 397 26.21 2.44 -47.74
CA SER A 397 27.32 1.74 -47.07
C SER A 397 26.75 0.55 -46.31
N TRP A 398 26.86 -0.62 -46.94
CA TRP A 398 26.51 -1.90 -46.36
C TRP A 398 27.64 -2.34 -45.45
N SER A 399 27.37 -2.49 -44.16
CA SER A 399 28.03 -3.52 -43.36
C SER A 399 26.95 -4.45 -42.84
N ALA A 400 27.05 -5.70 -43.28
CA ALA A 400 26.13 -6.77 -42.95
C ALA A 400 26.42 -7.27 -41.53
N ASP A 401 25.98 -6.53 -40.52
CA ASP A 401 25.89 -7.07 -39.16
C ASP A 401 24.55 -7.78 -38.96
N ARG A 402 24.64 -8.96 -38.33
CA ARG A 402 23.58 -9.96 -38.19
C ARG A 402 22.23 -9.35 -37.75
N PRO A 403 21.09 -9.82 -38.31
CA PRO A 403 19.79 -9.30 -37.97
C PRO A 403 19.48 -9.56 -36.49
N CYS A 404 19.41 -8.48 -35.72
CA CYS A 404 18.81 -8.52 -34.39
C CYS A 404 17.32 -8.61 -34.60
N ARG A 405 16.75 -9.79 -34.42
CA ARG A 405 15.29 -9.96 -34.43
C ARG A 405 14.78 -9.46 -33.07
N PRO A 406 13.87 -8.47 -33.00
CA PRO A 406 13.08 -8.29 -31.79
C PRO A 406 12.33 -9.61 -31.54
N TRP A 407 12.43 -10.11 -30.32
CA TRP A 407 11.89 -11.41 -29.95
C TRP A 407 10.37 -11.43 -30.14
N PRO A 408 9.78 -12.51 -30.70
CA PRO A 408 8.37 -12.77 -30.48
C PRO A 408 8.21 -13.30 -29.05
N TRP A 409 7.48 -12.57 -28.21
CA TRP A 409 6.96 -13.15 -26.97
C TRP A 409 5.95 -14.26 -27.33
N PRO A 410 5.95 -15.42 -26.64
CA PRO A 410 4.96 -16.47 -26.84
C PRO A 410 3.57 -16.09 -26.29
#